data_AF-Q9L7M5-F1
#
_entry.id   AF-Q9L7M5-F1
#
_cell.length_a   1.000
_cell.length_b   1.000
_cell.length_c   1.000
_cell.angle_alpha   90.00
_cell.angle_beta   90.00
_cell.angle_gamma   90.00
#
_symmetry.space_group_name_H-M   'P 1'
#
loop_
_entity.id
_entity.type
_entity.pdbx_description
1 polymer ?
#
loop_
_entity_poly.entity_id
_entity_poly.type
_entity_poly.pdbx_seq_one_letter_code
_entity_poly.pdbx_strand_id
1 'polypeptide(L)'
;MNKLLLLILFDTIIFLSCSGKGSLESEIPKVSLIIDGTFDDKSFNESALNGIKKVKEEFKIELVLKESSSNSYLSDLEGLKDAGSDLIWLIGYRFSDVAKVA
;
A
#
# COMPACT_ATOMS: atom_id res chain seq x y z
N MET A 1 46.95 28.87 -1.79
CA MET A 1 46.60 27.68 -0.97
C MET A 1 45.19 27.74 -0.42
N ASN A 2 44.77 28.82 0.25
CA ASN A 2 43.46 28.88 0.93
C ASN A 2 42.25 28.75 -0.01
N LYS A 3 42.32 29.28 -1.24
CA LYS A 3 41.24 29.12 -2.25
C LYS A 3 41.15 27.69 -2.82
N LEU A 4 42.29 27.01 -2.92
CA LEU A 4 42.36 25.61 -3.37
C LEU A 4 41.83 24.66 -2.27
N LEU A 5 42.12 24.99 -1.01
CA LEU A 5 41.59 24.30 0.17
C LEU A 5 40.07 24.46 0.30
N LEU A 6 39.53 25.63 -0.06
CA LEU A 6 38.09 25.89 -0.08
C LEU A 6 37.37 25.10 -1.18
N LEU A 7 37.98 24.95 -2.37
CA LEU A 7 37.43 24.17 -3.48
C LEU A 7 37.38 22.67 -3.15
N ILE A 8 38.43 22.13 -2.54
CA ILE A 8 38.48 20.72 -2.10
C ILE A 8 37.44 20.44 -0.99
N LEU A 9 37.21 21.43 -0.11
CA LEU A 9 36.19 21.32 0.94
C LEU A 9 34.76 21.39 0.36
N PHE A 10 34.55 22.14 -0.72
CA PHE A 10 33.23 22.24 -1.36
C PHE A 10 32.89 20.97 -2.18
N ASP A 11 33.88 20.40 -2.88
CA ASP A 11 33.68 19.15 -3.64
C ASP A 11 33.44 17.95 -2.72
N THR A 12 34.08 17.89 -1.55
CA THR A 12 33.87 16.79 -0.59
C THR A 12 32.46 16.79 0.02
N ILE A 13 31.82 17.95 0.18
CA ILE A 13 30.42 18.06 0.65
C ILE A 13 29.44 17.50 -0.40
N ILE A 14 29.74 17.66 -1.69
CA ILE A 14 28.90 17.15 -2.79
C ILE A 14 28.95 15.61 -2.86
N PHE A 15 30.10 14.99 -2.55
CA PHE A 15 30.24 13.52 -2.55
C PHE A 15 29.63 12.82 -1.33
N LEU A 16 29.52 13.49 -0.17
CA LEU A 16 28.86 12.90 1.01
C LEU A 16 27.33 12.92 0.92
N SER A 17 26.73 13.78 0.10
CA SER A 17 25.26 13.90 -0.01
C SER A 17 24.58 12.72 -0.73
N CYS A 18 25.34 11.83 -1.36
CA CYS A 18 24.80 10.65 -2.05
C CYS A 18 25.31 9.31 -1.45
N SER A 19 25.97 9.34 -0.29
CA SER A 19 26.42 8.12 0.41
C SER A 19 25.49 7.66 1.53
N GLY A 20 24.25 8.17 1.54
CA GLY A 20 23.15 7.57 2.29
C GLY A 20 22.75 6.22 1.71
N LYS A 21 23.63 5.22 1.75
CA LYS A 21 23.26 3.80 1.76
C LYS A 21 22.63 3.47 3.12
N GLY A 22 21.57 4.19 3.47
CA GLY A 22 20.50 3.54 4.21
C GLY A 22 19.85 2.64 3.17
N SER A 23 20.10 1.34 3.23
CA SER A 23 19.16 0.39 2.68
C SER A 23 17.83 0.68 3.37
N LEU A 24 17.02 1.54 2.77
CA LEU A 24 15.58 1.45 2.91
C LEU A 24 15.29 0.04 2.38
N GLU A 25 15.30 -0.96 3.26
CA GLU A 25 14.42 -2.08 3.04
C GLU A 25 13.04 -1.44 2.93
N SER A 26 12.60 -1.19 1.70
CA SER A 26 11.25 -0.70 1.49
C SER A 26 10.36 -1.81 2.02
N GLU A 27 9.70 -1.55 3.14
CA GLU A 27 8.70 -2.45 3.68
C GLU A 27 7.75 -2.84 2.56
N ILE A 28 7.47 -4.15 2.43
CA ILE A 28 6.60 -4.67 1.38
C ILE A 28 5.20 -4.12 1.68
N PRO A 29 4.62 -3.27 0.82
CA PRO A 29 3.33 -2.65 1.14
C PRO A 29 2.24 -3.71 1.26
N LYS A 30 1.45 -3.64 2.34
CA LYS A 30 0.29 -4.49 2.57
C LYS A 30 -0.97 -3.85 2.00
N VAL A 31 -1.51 -4.46 0.96
CA VAL A 31 -2.73 -4.02 0.29
C VAL A 31 -3.86 -5.01 0.58
N SER A 32 -4.96 -4.48 1.10
CA SER A 32 -6.17 -5.24 1.40
C SER A 32 -7.27 -4.92 0.41
N LEU A 33 -7.89 -5.94 -0.17
CA LEU A 33 -9.08 -5.82 -1.01
C LEU A 33 -10.28 -6.37 -0.24
N ILE A 34 -11.32 -5.55 -0.04
CA ILE A 34 -12.56 -5.96 0.61
C ILE A 34 -13.75 -5.74 -0.34
N ILE A 35 -14.61 -6.76 -0.43
CA ILE A 35 -15.80 -6.78 -1.29
C ILE A 35 -17.07 -7.05 -0.46
N ASP A 36 -18.22 -6.67 -1.00
CA ASP A 36 -19.53 -7.13 -0.52
C ASP A 36 -19.94 -8.41 -1.25
N GLY A 37 -20.18 -9.49 -0.50
CA GLY A 37 -20.47 -10.81 -1.07
C GLY A 37 -19.21 -11.62 -1.36
N THR A 38 -19.24 -12.42 -2.43
CA THR A 38 -18.18 -13.39 -2.76
C THR A 38 -17.36 -12.98 -3.97
N PHE A 39 -16.12 -13.45 -4.05
CA PHE A 39 -15.24 -13.21 -5.19
C PHE A 39 -15.60 -14.07 -6.41
N ASP A 40 -16.23 -15.23 -6.25
CA ASP A 40 -16.73 -16.10 -7.34
C ASP A 40 -18.11 -15.64 -7.85
N ASP A 41 -18.30 -14.32 -8.00
CA ASP A 41 -19.55 -13.75 -8.54
C ASP A 41 -19.59 -13.73 -10.07
N LYS A 42 -18.49 -14.12 -10.74
CA LYS A 42 -18.30 -14.10 -12.19
C LYS A 42 -18.61 -12.75 -12.83
N SER A 43 -18.44 -11.67 -12.06
CA SER A 43 -18.85 -10.33 -12.42
C SER A 43 -17.93 -9.30 -11.74
N PHE A 44 -18.51 -8.35 -11.03
CA PHE A 44 -17.83 -7.17 -10.51
C PHE A 44 -16.76 -7.54 -9.48
N ASN A 45 -17.05 -8.41 -8.51
CA ASN A 45 -16.10 -8.79 -7.48
C ASN A 45 -14.95 -9.64 -8.03
N GLU A 46 -15.24 -10.58 -8.93
CA GLU A 46 -14.22 -11.37 -9.60
C GLU A 46 -13.28 -10.48 -10.42
N SER A 47 -13.82 -9.44 -11.07
CA SER A 47 -13.00 -8.47 -11.80
C SER A 47 -12.01 -7.72 -10.90
N ALA A 48 -12.42 -7.36 -9.68
CA ALA A 48 -11.55 -6.74 -8.68
C ALA A 48 -10.46 -7.71 -8.19
N LEU A 49 -10.81 -8.97 -7.94
CA LEU A 49 -9.86 -10.02 -7.58
C LEU A 49 -8.80 -10.23 -8.67
N ASN A 50 -9.23 -10.30 -9.92
CA ASN A 50 -8.33 -10.46 -11.07
C ASN A 50 -7.40 -9.24 -11.22
N GLY A 51 -7.92 -8.04 -10.99
CA GLY A 51 -7.12 -6.81 -10.98
C GLY A 51 -6.04 -6.82 -9.90
N ILE A 52 -6.40 -7.12 -8.65
CA ILE A 52 -5.43 -7.08 -7.54
C ILE A 52 -4.39 -8.21 -7.62
N LYS A 53 -4.74 -9.36 -8.21
CA LYS A 53 -3.77 -10.43 -8.50
C LYS A 53 -2.70 -9.97 -9.49
N LYS A 54 -3.09 -9.25 -10.56
CA LYS A 54 -2.12 -8.64 -11.48
C LYS A 54 -1.24 -7.62 -10.77
N VAL A 55 -1.82 -6.79 -9.89
CA VAL A 55 -1.04 -5.85 -9.07
C VAL A 55 -0.03 -6.61 -8.19
N LYS A 56 -0.40 -7.72 -7.58
CA LYS A 56 0.54 -8.55 -6.80
C LYS A 56 1.65 -9.17 -7.65
N GLU A 57 1.36 -9.51 -8.90
CA GLU A 57 2.36 -10.07 -9.83
C GLU A 57 3.34 -8.99 -10.32
N GLU A 58 2.84 -7.79 -10.62
CA GLU A 58 3.61 -6.66 -11.15
C GLU A 58 4.34 -5.87 -10.06
N PHE A 59 3.74 -5.77 -8.87
CA PHE A 59 4.23 -5.01 -7.73
C PHE A 59 4.47 -5.96 -6.56
N LYS A 60 5.61 -5.81 -5.89
CA LYS A 60 5.94 -6.60 -4.70
C LYS A 60 5.12 -6.09 -3.51
N ILE A 61 3.88 -6.58 -3.39
CA ILE A 61 2.95 -6.27 -2.30
C ILE A 61 2.57 -7.53 -1.50
N GLU A 62 2.26 -7.35 -0.23
CA GLU A 62 1.51 -8.32 0.56
C GLU A 62 0.02 -8.09 0.27
N LEU A 63 -0.71 -9.16 -0.09
CA LEU A 63 -2.12 -9.06 -0.48
C LEU A 63 -3.00 -9.77 0.55
N VAL A 64 -3.97 -9.04 1.08
CA VAL A 64 -5.05 -9.57 1.92
C VAL A 64 -6.37 -9.46 1.16
N LEU A 65 -7.16 -10.53 1.19
CA LEU A 65 -8.48 -10.60 0.54
C LEU A 65 -9.56 -10.78 1.60
N LYS A 66 -10.64 -10.02 1.49
CA LYS A 66 -11.73 -10.05 2.46
C LYS A 66 -13.09 -10.03 1.78
N GLU A 67 -13.82 -11.13 1.92
CA GLU A 67 -15.26 -11.17 1.68
C GLU A 67 -15.97 -10.61 2.91
N SER A 68 -16.94 -9.72 2.69
CA SER A 68 -17.69 -9.07 3.77
C SER A 68 -19.18 -9.06 3.48
N SER A 69 -19.95 -8.61 4.47
CA SER A 69 -21.40 -8.49 4.41
C SER A 69 -21.86 -7.27 5.19
N SER A 70 -23.09 -6.82 4.96
CA SER A 70 -23.64 -5.59 5.56
C SER A 70 -23.53 -5.50 7.08
N ASN A 71 -23.50 -6.64 7.76
CA ASN A 71 -23.41 -6.71 9.22
C ASN A 71 -21.96 -6.65 9.73
N SER A 72 -20.97 -6.77 8.83
CA SER A 72 -19.55 -6.93 9.16
C SER A 72 -18.66 -5.85 8.57
N TYR A 73 -19.15 -4.97 7.69
CA TYR A 73 -18.32 -3.99 6.98
C TYR A 73 -17.41 -3.17 7.91
N LEU A 74 -17.95 -2.66 9.02
CA LEU A 74 -17.18 -1.83 9.95
C LEU A 74 -16.12 -2.66 10.69
N SER A 75 -16.51 -3.79 11.28
CA SER A 75 -15.57 -4.66 12.00
C SER A 75 -14.51 -5.26 11.09
N ASP A 76 -14.85 -5.54 9.83
CA ASP A 76 -13.91 -6.05 8.85
C ASP A 76 -12.92 -4.97 8.40
N LEU A 77 -13.39 -3.73 8.18
CA LEU A 77 -12.53 -2.59 7.90
C LEU A 77 -11.57 -2.29 9.07
N GLU A 78 -12.09 -2.27 10.30
CA GLU A 78 -11.28 -2.10 11.51
C GLU A 78 -10.24 -3.21 11.64
N GLY A 79 -10.62 -4.47 11.43
CA GLY A 79 -9.69 -5.59 11.44
C GLY A 79 -8.58 -5.47 10.39
N LEU A 80 -8.87 -4.93 9.20
CA LEU A 80 -7.87 -4.68 8.17
C LEU A 80 -6.94 -3.50 8.53
N LYS A 81 -7.45 -2.48 9.23
CA LYS A 81 -6.63 -1.37 9.77
C LYS A 81 -5.69 -1.87 10.86
N ASP A 82 -6.22 -2.63 11.82
CA ASP A 82 -5.46 -3.20 12.93
C ASP A 82 -4.40 -4.21 12.46
N ALA A 83 -4.66 -4.90 11.34
CA ALA A 83 -3.69 -5.77 10.68
C ALA A 83 -2.56 -5.01 9.96
N GLY A 84 -2.56 -3.67 9.98
CA GLY A 84 -1.52 -2.83 9.40
C GLY A 84 -1.54 -2.79 7.88
N SER A 85 -2.72 -2.69 7.27
CA SER A 85 -2.83 -2.46 5.82
C SER A 85 -2.40 -1.03 5.46
N ASP A 86 -1.48 -0.88 4.52
CA ASP A 86 -1.08 0.42 3.97
C ASP A 86 -2.14 1.01 3.04
N LEU A 87 -2.89 0.14 2.34
CA LEU A 87 -4.02 0.50 1.50
C LEU A 87 -5.16 -0.50 1.70
N ILE A 88 -6.37 0.00 1.91
CA ILE A 88 -7.59 -0.81 1.95
C ILE A 88 -8.50 -0.35 0.81
N TRP A 89 -8.72 -1.24 -0.16
CA TRP A 89 -9.57 -0.96 -1.30
C TRP A 89 -10.98 -1.51 -1.06
N LEU A 90 -11.91 -0.60 -0.76
CA LEU A 90 -13.33 -0.88 -0.55
C LEU A 90 -14.06 -0.99 -1.90
N ILE A 91 -14.46 -2.19 -2.30
CA ILE A 91 -15.09 -2.43 -3.60
C ILE A 91 -16.61 -2.39 -3.49
N GLY A 92 -17.21 -1.33 -4.05
CA GLY A 92 -18.65 -1.18 -4.19
C GLY A 92 -19.25 -0.10 -3.29
N TYR A 93 -20.34 0.53 -3.77
CA TYR A 93 -20.95 1.68 -3.11
C TYR A 93 -21.47 1.39 -1.69
N ARG A 94 -21.72 0.11 -1.35
CA ARG A 94 -22.25 -0.28 -0.04
C ARG A 94 -21.28 0.02 1.11
N PHE A 95 -19.99 0.18 0.81
CA PHE A 95 -18.99 0.63 1.76
C PHE A 95 -18.97 2.16 1.99
N SER A 96 -19.81 2.94 1.29
CA SER A 96 -19.73 4.42 1.33
C SER A 96 -19.88 5.01 2.73
N ASP A 97 -20.71 4.41 3.58
CA ASP A 97 -20.90 4.93 4.94
C ASP A 97 -19.74 4.58 5.86
N VAL A 98 -19.19 3.37 5.77
CA VAL A 98 -18.00 2.99 6.54
C VAL A 98 -16.75 3.73 6.06
N ALA A 99 -16.67 4.08 4.77
CA ALA A 99 -15.56 4.84 4.21
C ALA A 99 -15.47 6.27 4.78
N LYS A 100 -16.59 6.87 5.23
CA LYS A 100 -16.61 8.22 5.81
C LYS A 100 -16.04 8.28 7.23
N VAL A 101 -16.03 7.14 7.92
CA VAL A 101 -15.54 7.02 9.30
C VAL A 101 -14.17 6.34 9.38
N ALA A 102 -13.59 6.01 8.22
CA ALA A 102 -12.32 5.32 8.07
C ALA A 102 -11.11 6.21 8.40
#